data_AF-A0A953AVG5-F1
#
_entry.id   AF-A0A953AVG5-F1
#
_cell.length_a   1.000
_cell.length_b   1.000
_cell.length_c   1.000
_cell.angle_alpha   90.00
_cell.angle_beta   90.00
_cell.angle_gamma   90.00
#
_symmetry.space_group_name_H-M   'P 1'
#
loop_
_entity.id
_entity.type
_entity.pdbx_description
1 polymer ?
#
loop_
_entity_poly.entity_id
_entity_poly.type
_entity_poly.pdbx_seq_one_letter_code
_entity_poly.pdbx_strand_id
1 'polypeptide(L)'
;MSLADAPSSLTSTEDAGVVWNPVSWPMCCGSLAVLALANPTSAELAEFESQVGLQTDACFDDADGWRDDLDRIRSGAQPENGVNLFQCGVCGQTFGHHSHT
;
A
#
# COMPACT_ATOMS: atom_id res chain seq x y z
N MET A 1 -21.37 -2.03 -23.42
CA MET A 1 -20.60 -2.50 -22.25
C MET A 1 -21.12 -1.72 -21.06
N SER A 2 -21.74 -2.41 -20.09
CA SER A 2 -22.54 -1.81 -19.02
C SER A 2 -21.66 -1.44 -17.82
N LEU A 3 -21.83 -0.23 -17.29
CA LEU A 3 -21.14 0.34 -16.11
C LEU A 3 -21.68 -0.22 -14.76
N ALA A 4 -22.16 -1.46 -14.73
CA ALA A 4 -23.10 -1.93 -13.70
C ALA A 4 -22.50 -2.64 -12.48
N ASP A 5 -21.18 -2.58 -12.24
CA ASP A 5 -20.56 -3.26 -11.08
C ASP A 5 -19.48 -2.40 -10.39
N ALA A 6 -19.71 -1.10 -10.26
CA ALA A 6 -18.94 -0.31 -9.30
C ALA A 6 -19.61 -0.43 -7.92
N PRO A 7 -18.96 -0.99 -6.89
CA PRO A 7 -19.52 -0.98 -5.54
C PRO A 7 -19.73 0.47 -5.08
N SER A 8 -20.99 0.83 -4.84
CA SER A 8 -21.45 2.22 -4.60
C SER A 8 -21.10 2.78 -3.22
N SER A 9 -20.46 2.00 -2.35
CA SER A 9 -20.02 2.48 -1.04
C SER A 9 -18.83 1.70 -0.53
N LEU A 10 -17.80 2.43 -0.10
CA LEU A 10 -16.79 1.90 0.81
C LEU A 10 -17.50 1.54 2.11
N THR A 11 -17.61 0.24 2.42
CA THR A 11 -18.09 -0.24 3.72
C THR A 11 -17.06 0.12 4.79
N SER A 12 -17.26 1.25 5.46
CA SER A 12 -16.56 1.62 6.68
C SER A 12 -17.25 0.95 7.87
N THR A 13 -16.58 0.05 8.57
CA THR A 13 -17.04 -0.43 9.89
C THR A 13 -16.67 0.59 10.98
N GLU A 14 -17.44 0.64 12.08
CA GLU A 14 -17.20 1.60 13.19
C GLU A 14 -15.81 1.45 13.82
N ASP A 15 -15.17 0.28 13.69
CA ASP A 15 -13.89 -0.05 14.32
C ASP A 15 -12.65 0.15 13.41
N ALA A 16 -12.81 0.60 12.16
CA ALA A 16 -11.70 0.70 11.21
C ALA A 16 -11.47 2.15 10.75
N GLY A 17 -11.23 3.04 11.71
CA GLY A 17 -10.79 4.40 11.45
C GLY A 17 -9.40 4.64 12.03
N VAL A 18 -8.34 4.48 11.25
CA VAL A 18 -7.03 5.05 11.60
C VAL A 18 -6.96 6.43 10.96
N VAL A 19 -6.73 7.47 11.77
CA VAL A 19 -6.38 8.78 11.24
C VAL A 19 -4.91 8.72 10.85
N TRP A 20 -4.67 8.40 9.58
CA TRP A 20 -3.37 8.56 8.99
C TRP A 20 -3.28 9.98 8.44
N ASN A 21 -2.40 10.79 9.02
CA ASN A 21 -2.10 12.13 8.55
C ASN A 21 -0.73 12.11 7.87
N PRO A 22 -0.63 11.57 6.65
CA PRO A 22 0.62 11.55 5.95
C PRO A 22 1.11 12.99 5.76
N VAL A 23 2.32 13.28 6.23
CA VAL A 23 3.00 14.56 5.97
C VAL A 23 3.19 14.75 4.46
N SER A 24 3.19 13.64 3.71
CA SER A 24 3.42 13.61 2.28
C SER A 24 2.67 12.41 1.66
N TRP A 25 2.09 12.55 0.47
CA TRP A 25 1.39 11.48 -0.26
C TRP A 25 2.04 11.19 -1.63
N PRO A 26 2.25 9.93 -2.04
CA PRO A 26 2.88 9.60 -3.32
C PRO A 26 2.08 10.14 -4.51
N MET A 27 2.75 10.96 -5.32
CA MET A 27 2.22 11.48 -6.58
C MET A 27 2.91 10.77 -7.75
N CYS A 28 2.12 10.27 -8.69
CA CYS A 28 2.61 9.61 -9.89
C CYS A 28 1.69 9.90 -11.07
N CYS A 29 2.26 10.13 -12.26
CA CYS A 29 1.50 10.47 -13.48
C CYS A 29 0.52 11.66 -13.32
N GLY A 30 0.84 12.62 -12.44
CA GLY A 30 0.00 13.80 -12.18
C GLY A 30 -1.18 13.55 -11.23
N SER A 31 -1.26 12.37 -10.60
CA SER A 31 -2.33 11.99 -9.68
C SER A 31 -1.78 11.42 -8.36
N LEU A 32 -2.57 11.49 -7.30
CA LEU A 32 -2.28 10.78 -6.05
C LEU A 32 -2.36 9.27 -6.31
N ALA A 33 -1.36 8.52 -5.86
CA ALA A 33 -1.45 7.07 -5.78
C ALA A 33 -2.50 6.68 -4.72
N VAL A 34 -3.12 5.51 -4.85
CA VAL A 34 -4.18 5.05 -3.94
C VAL A 34 -3.60 4.05 -2.96
N LEU A 35 -4.01 4.09 -1.69
CA LEU A 35 -3.67 3.06 -0.71
C LEU A 35 -4.20 1.71 -1.20
N ALA A 36 -3.29 0.78 -1.47
CA ALA A 36 -3.62 -0.55 -1.96
C ALA A 36 -3.60 -1.60 -0.83
N LEU A 37 -2.62 -1.50 0.08
CA LEU A 37 -2.51 -2.36 1.25
C LEU A 37 -2.07 -1.53 2.46
N ALA A 38 -2.66 -1.82 3.63
CA ALA A 38 -2.26 -1.25 4.90
C ALA A 38 -1.91 -2.36 5.88
N ASN A 39 -0.66 -2.37 6.36
CA ASN A 39 -0.09 -3.40 7.23
C ASN A 39 -0.41 -4.83 6.76
N PRO A 40 -0.06 -5.20 5.51
CA PRO A 40 -0.48 -6.46 4.95
C PRO A 40 0.16 -7.65 5.67
N THR A 41 -0.59 -8.75 5.74
CA THR A 41 -0.07 -10.07 6.04
C THR A 41 0.78 -10.60 4.88
N SER A 42 1.53 -11.68 5.14
CA SER A 42 2.31 -12.37 4.09
C SER A 42 1.44 -12.85 2.93
N ALA A 43 0.22 -13.32 3.22
CA ALA A 43 -0.71 -13.80 2.20
C ALA A 43 -1.24 -12.65 1.33
N GLU A 44 -1.65 -11.53 1.94
CA GLU A 44 -2.13 -10.36 1.21
C GLU A 44 -1.02 -9.74 0.35
N LEU A 45 0.21 -9.67 0.87
CA LEU A 45 1.35 -9.20 0.12
C LEU A 45 1.66 -10.10 -1.08
N ALA A 46 1.66 -11.43 -0.90
CA ALA A 46 1.92 -12.39 -1.98
C ALA A 46 0.84 -12.32 -3.08
N GLU A 47 -0.42 -12.17 -2.69
CA GLU A 47 -1.53 -11.99 -3.64
C GLU A 47 -1.33 -10.70 -4.45
N PHE A 48 -1.05 -9.59 -3.78
CA PHE A 48 -0.82 -8.30 -4.43
C PHE A 48 0.39 -8.33 -5.39
N GLU A 49 1.52 -8.91 -4.97
CA GLU A 49 2.71 -9.09 -5.79
C GLU A 49 2.43 -9.88 -7.07
N SER A 50 1.58 -10.90 -6.98
CA SER A 50 1.21 -11.73 -8.13
C SER A 50 0.39 -10.99 -9.20
N GLN A 51 -0.35 -9.95 -8.79
CA GLN A 51 -1.25 -9.21 -9.68
C GLN A 51 -0.57 -7.99 -10.31
N VAL A 52 0.26 -7.29 -9.54
CA VAL A 52 0.74 -5.95 -9.90
C VAL A 52 2.22 -5.95 -10.27
N GLY A 53 3.01 -6.83 -9.65
CA GLY A 53 4.46 -6.71 -9.63
C GLY A 53 4.90 -5.52 -8.77
N LEU A 54 5.69 -5.78 -7.73
CA LEU A 54 6.21 -4.71 -6.87
C LEU A 54 7.43 -4.07 -7.52
N GLN A 55 7.26 -2.86 -8.05
CA GLN A 55 8.41 -2.04 -8.46
C GLN A 55 9.00 -1.38 -7.20
N THR A 56 10.00 -2.04 -6.62
CA THR A 56 10.59 -1.73 -5.32
C THR A 56 11.51 -0.49 -5.32
N ASP A 57 11.68 0.18 -6.46
CA ASP A 57 12.57 1.34 -6.60
C ASP A 57 11.88 2.69 -6.34
N ALA A 58 10.56 2.69 -6.21
CA ALA A 58 9.80 3.91 -5.97
C ALA A 58 9.53 4.09 -4.48
N CYS A 59 10.56 4.47 -3.71
CA CYS A 59 10.32 4.86 -2.32
C CYS A 59 9.74 6.27 -2.24
N PHE A 60 8.82 6.46 -1.32
CA PHE A 60 8.24 7.76 -1.03
C PHE A 60 9.01 8.56 0.04
N ASP A 61 9.89 7.89 0.79
CA ASP A 61 10.73 8.49 1.82
C ASP A 61 12.16 7.93 1.67
N ASP A 62 13.20 8.68 2.00
CA ASP A 62 14.62 8.23 1.88
C ASP A 62 14.97 7.09 2.88
N ALA A 63 13.97 6.51 3.53
CA ALA A 63 14.11 5.42 4.47
C ALA A 63 14.22 4.07 3.73
N ASP A 64 15.45 3.60 3.56
CA ASP A 64 15.78 2.25 3.06
C ASP A 64 15.08 1.09 3.81
N GLY A 65 14.49 1.34 4.99
CA GLY A 65 13.94 0.32 5.89
C GLY A 65 12.65 -0.37 5.44
N TRP A 66 11.83 0.23 4.56
CA TRP A 66 10.55 -0.40 4.18
C TRP A 66 10.75 -1.70 3.37
N ARG A 67 11.88 -1.85 2.69
CA ARG A 67 12.24 -3.10 1.96
C ARG A 67 12.51 -4.23 2.94
N ASP A 68 13.24 -3.95 4.01
CA ASP A 68 13.50 -4.92 5.08
C ASP A 68 12.20 -5.34 5.77
N ASP A 69 11.28 -4.38 6.00
CA ASP A 69 9.97 -4.70 6.55
C ASP A 69 9.12 -5.55 5.59
N LEU A 70 9.18 -5.30 4.28
CA LEU A 70 8.56 -6.19 3.29
C LEU A 70 9.17 -7.59 3.31
N ASP A 71 10.50 -7.72 3.40
CA ASP A 71 11.16 -9.03 3.49
C ASP A 71 10.75 -9.78 4.77
N ARG A 72 10.59 -9.07 5.89
CA ARG A 72 10.00 -9.63 7.13
C ARG A 72 8.58 -10.12 6.87
N ILE A 73 7.72 -9.31 6.27
CA ILE A 73 6.33 -9.70 5.93
C ILE A 73 6.34 -10.94 5.02
N ARG A 74 7.18 -10.97 3.97
CA ARG A 74 7.32 -12.13 3.06
C ARG A 74 7.71 -13.40 3.80
N SER A 75 8.55 -13.28 4.83
CA SER A 75 8.95 -14.41 5.69
C SER A 75 7.85 -14.85 6.69
N GLY A 76 6.73 -14.12 6.76
CA GLY A 76 5.66 -14.33 7.73
C GLY A 76 5.93 -13.70 9.10
N ALA A 77 6.98 -12.90 9.23
CA ALA A 77 7.27 -12.12 10.43
C ALA A 77 6.49 -10.80 10.41
N GLN A 78 6.01 -10.36 11.56
CA GLN A 78 5.40 -9.05 11.70
C GLN A 78 6.50 -7.99 11.86
N PRO A 79 6.55 -6.95 11.01
CA PRO A 79 7.50 -5.86 11.18
C PRO A 79 7.20 -5.06 12.46
N GLU A 80 8.22 -4.41 13.00
CA GLU A 80 8.07 -3.53 14.17
C GLU A 80 7.30 -2.25 13.83
N ASN A 81 7.43 -1.79 12.58
CA ASN A 81 6.70 -0.67 12.03
C ASN A 81 5.54 -1.15 11.15
N GLY A 82 4.55 -0.30 10.95
CA GLY A 82 3.54 -0.53 9.93
C GLY A 82 4.11 -0.36 8.52
N VAL A 83 3.60 -1.11 7.54
CA VAL A 83 3.97 -0.96 6.13
C VAL A 83 2.70 -0.72 5.31
N ASN A 84 2.66 0.40 4.59
CA ASN A 84 1.58 0.73 3.69
C ASN A 84 2.09 0.75 2.25
N LEU A 85 1.30 0.20 1.32
CA LEU A 85 1.60 0.18 -0.10
C LEU A 85 0.58 1.03 -0.86
N PHE A 86 1.10 1.90 -1.74
CA PHE A 86 0.30 2.78 -2.60
C PHE A 86 0.51 2.39 -4.05
N GLN A 87 -0.53 2.48 -4.87
CA GLN A 87 -0.46 2.18 -6.28
C GLN A 87 -0.92 3.36 -7.14
N CYS A 88 -0.13 3.71 -8.15
CA CYS A 88 -0.57 4.64 -9.18
C CYS A 88 -1.65 4.00 -10.04
N GLY A 89 -2.85 4.57 -10.06
CA GLY A 89 -3.95 4.09 -10.91
C GLY A 89 -3.73 4.27 -12.42
N VAL A 90 -2.68 5.02 -12.83
CA VAL A 90 -2.37 5.28 -14.24
C VAL A 90 -1.30 4.30 -14.78
N CYS A 91 -0.15 4.20 -14.11
CA CYS A 91 0.97 3.38 -14.58
C CYS A 91 1.17 2.09 -13.77
N GLY A 92 0.40 1.86 -12.70
CA GLY A 92 0.51 0.69 -11.84
C GLY A 92 1.72 0.69 -10.90
N GLN A 93 2.57 1.72 -10.94
CA GLN A 93 3.75 1.82 -10.08
C GLN A 93 3.35 1.79 -8.60
N THR A 94 4.06 1.00 -7.82
CA THR A 94 3.81 0.79 -6.39
C THR A 94 4.83 1.56 -5.56
N PHE A 95 4.39 2.18 -4.47
CA PHE A 95 5.21 2.94 -3.53
C PHE A 95 5.02 2.36 -2.14
N GLY A 96 6.13 2.14 -1.43
CA GLY A 96 6.10 1.75 -0.02
C GLY A 96 6.21 2.95 0.92
N HIS A 97 5.55 2.86 2.05
CA HIS A 97 5.72 3.78 3.17
C HIS A 97 5.79 3.00 4.48
N HIS A 98 6.81 3.29 5.29
CA HIS A 98 6.88 2.83 6.67
C HIS A 98 6.03 3.77 7.53
N SER A 99 5.21 3.24 8.42
CA SER A 99 4.52 4.01 9.45
C SER A 99 5.17 3.67 10.78
N HIS A 100 5.90 4.62 11.36
CA HIS A 100 6.29 4.53 12.75
C HIS A 100 5.03 4.57 13.63
N THR A 101 4.93 3.61 14.55
CA THR A 101 3.91 3.59 15.60
C THR A 101 4.26 4.50 16.76
#